data_AF-A0A182E0G7-F1
#
_entry.id   AF-A0A182E0G7-F1
#
_cell.length_a   1.000
_cell.length_b   1.000
_cell.length_c   1.000
_cell.angle_alpha   90.00
_cell.angle_beta   90.00
_cell.angle_gamma   90.00
#
_symmetry.space_group_name_H-M   'P 1'
#
loop_
_entity.id
_entity.type
_entity.pdbx_description
1 polymer ?
#
loop_
_entity_poly.entity_id
_entity_poly.type
_entity_poly.pdbx_seq_one_letter_code
_entity_poly.pdbx_strand_id
1 'polypeptide(L)'
;MTGRHIYGNYNHPNEISSVQKDFPTVEGELFKAMAKCGYISEDDVLSPVRFAFQRAARTDRSVSAARQMCSMRLAPENHEQFLKTATDELNANLPEEIRILGIRRAIRSFKAHKNCDKRTYSYTLPTYAFARADELTTNAFRISETSITELNDLLALYKGTHNFFNYTSGRRVLNSTNQHK
;
A
#
# COMPACT_ATOMS: atom_id res chain seq x y z
N MET A 1 5.12 8.06 -18.32
CA MET A 1 4.13 7.75 -17.26
C MET A 1 4.18 8.84 -16.21
N THR A 2 3.34 9.86 -16.34
CA THR A 2 3.18 10.93 -15.35
C THR A 2 2.18 10.46 -14.29
N GLY A 3 2.66 9.79 -13.24
CA GLY A 3 1.84 9.45 -12.08
C GLY A 3 1.70 10.67 -11.18
N ARG A 4 0.54 11.32 -11.17
CA ARG A 4 0.18 12.28 -10.12
C ARG A 4 -0.34 11.51 -8.91
N HIS A 5 0.15 11.88 -7.74
CA HIS A 5 0.04 11.12 -6.49
C HIS A 5 -1.29 11.42 -5.77
N ILE A 6 -1.96 10.38 -5.27
CA ILE A 6 -3.07 10.51 -4.30
C ILE A 6 -2.48 10.51 -2.88
N TYR A 7 -2.89 11.49 -2.07
CA TYR A 7 -2.32 11.84 -0.77
C TYR A 7 -3.12 11.24 0.41
N GLY A 8 -2.52 10.49 1.33
CA GLY A 8 -3.16 10.08 2.60
C GLY A 8 -2.22 10.27 3.80
N ASN A 9 -2.65 10.88 4.92
CA ASN A 9 -1.75 11.41 5.97
C ASN A 9 -2.00 10.78 7.35
N TYR A 10 -0.97 10.30 8.07
CA TYR A 10 -1.12 9.73 9.42
C TYR A 10 -1.64 10.74 10.47
N ASN A 11 -2.48 10.27 11.40
CA ASN A 11 -2.65 10.86 12.73
C ASN A 11 -2.42 9.78 13.81
N HIS A 12 -2.03 10.25 14.99
CA HIS A 12 -1.50 9.57 16.18
C HIS A 12 -2.23 8.29 16.68
N PRO A 13 -1.58 7.46 17.51
CA PRO A 13 -2.10 6.18 17.96
C PRO A 13 -3.12 6.42 19.07
N ASN A 14 -4.40 6.17 18.78
CA ASN A 14 -5.43 5.64 19.71
C ASN A 14 -6.85 5.96 19.21
N GLU A 15 -7.18 5.72 17.94
CA GLU A 15 -8.58 5.73 17.52
C GLU A 15 -8.80 4.80 16.32
N ILE A 16 -9.72 3.85 16.49
CA ILE A 16 -10.18 2.92 15.45
C ILE A 16 -11.18 3.69 14.59
N SER A 17 -10.68 4.61 13.75
CA SER A 17 -11.44 5.07 12.58
C SER A 17 -10.50 5.09 11.38
N SER A 18 -10.68 4.12 10.48
CA SER A 18 -9.84 3.95 9.29
C SER A 18 -10.23 4.88 8.14
N VAL A 19 -11.11 5.86 8.38
CA VAL A 19 -11.49 6.88 7.41
C VAL A 19 -10.99 8.22 7.95
N GLN A 20 -9.88 8.71 7.38
CA GLN A 20 -9.41 10.06 7.62
C GLN A 20 -10.48 11.03 7.11
N LYS A 21 -11.07 11.83 8.00
CA LYS A 21 -12.17 12.75 7.69
C LYS A 21 -11.79 13.85 6.67
N ASP A 22 -10.51 14.19 6.57
CA ASP A 22 -10.10 15.44 5.91
C ASP A 22 -9.32 15.26 4.59
N PHE A 23 -8.96 14.03 4.20
CA PHE A 23 -8.16 13.80 2.98
C PHE A 23 -8.63 12.57 2.17
N PRO A 24 -8.66 12.67 0.83
CA PRO A 24 -9.07 11.57 -0.04
C PRO A 24 -8.07 10.41 0.06
N THR A 25 -8.56 9.22 0.40
CA THR A 25 -7.75 8.00 0.43
C THR A 25 -8.15 7.07 -0.71
N VAL A 26 -7.24 6.20 -1.14
CA VAL A 26 -7.54 5.17 -2.16
C VAL A 26 -8.75 4.31 -1.76
N GLU A 27 -8.89 4.02 -0.45
CA GLU A 27 -10.03 3.27 0.05
C GLU A 27 -11.32 4.08 0.10
N GLY A 28 -11.24 5.36 0.46
CA GLY A 28 -12.38 6.25 0.40
C GLY A 28 -12.95 6.32 -1.02
N GLU A 29 -12.09 6.46 -2.03
CA GLU A 29 -12.51 6.44 -3.43
C GLU A 29 -13.06 5.08 -3.86
N LEU A 30 -12.43 3.98 -3.44
CA LEU A 30 -12.95 2.63 -3.68
C LEU A 30 -14.35 2.43 -3.09
N PHE A 31 -14.56 2.82 -1.83
CA PHE A 31 -15.84 2.62 -1.14
C PHE A 31 -16.94 3.49 -1.73
N LYS A 32 -16.64 4.74 -2.08
CA LYS A 32 -17.57 5.60 -2.82
C LYS A 32 -17.97 4.97 -4.17
N ALA A 33 -17.01 4.43 -4.92
CA ALA A 33 -17.31 3.75 -6.19
C ALA A 33 -18.17 2.50 -5.96
N MET A 34 -17.87 1.70 -4.93
CA MET A 34 -18.68 0.53 -4.57
C MET A 34 -20.12 0.90 -4.16
N ALA A 35 -20.32 1.98 -3.41
CA ALA A 35 -21.65 2.47 -3.04
C ALA A 35 -22.43 2.94 -4.26
N LYS A 36 -21.79 3.70 -5.18
CA LYS A 36 -22.38 4.09 -6.46
C LYS A 36 -22.82 2.91 -7.32
N CYS A 37 -22.06 1.82 -7.31
CA CYS A 37 -22.41 0.57 -8.00
C CYS A 37 -23.45 -0.29 -7.24
N GLY A 38 -23.87 0.12 -6.05
CA GLY A 38 -24.82 -0.64 -5.22
C GLY A 38 -24.23 -1.90 -4.57
N TYR A 39 -22.90 -2.02 -4.48
CA TYR A 39 -22.25 -3.21 -3.91
C TYR A 39 -22.13 -3.16 -2.39
N ILE A 40 -22.19 -1.96 -1.82
CA ILE A 40 -22.27 -1.69 -0.39
C ILE A 40 -23.27 -0.56 -0.17
N SER A 41 -23.76 -0.39 1.06
CA SER A 41 -24.61 0.75 1.42
C SER A 41 -23.80 2.03 1.63
N GLU A 42 -24.44 3.20 1.57
CA GLU A 42 -23.81 4.49 1.92
C GLU A 42 -23.25 4.48 3.36
N ASP A 43 -23.94 3.83 4.30
CA ASP A 43 -23.48 3.65 5.67
C ASP A 43 -22.19 2.82 5.77
N ASP A 44 -22.01 1.86 4.86
CA ASP A 44 -20.82 1.00 4.86
C ASP A 44 -19.56 1.78 4.45
N VAL A 45 -19.69 2.86 3.67
CA VAL A 45 -18.56 3.71 3.24
C VAL A 45 -17.75 4.23 4.42
N LEU A 46 -18.43 4.57 5.52
CA LEU A 46 -17.80 5.09 6.74
C LEU A 46 -17.42 3.98 7.73
N SER A 47 -17.86 2.75 7.51
CA SER A 47 -17.69 1.64 8.44
C SER A 47 -17.24 0.36 7.72
N PRO A 48 -15.98 0.29 7.24
CA PRO A 48 -15.42 -0.86 6.52
C PRO A 48 -15.43 -2.18 7.30
N VAL A 49 -15.61 -2.11 8.62
CA VAL A 49 -15.79 -3.29 9.49
C VAL A 49 -17.07 -4.06 9.15
N ARG A 50 -18.15 -3.37 8.69
CA ARG A 50 -19.46 -3.98 8.39
C ARG A 50 -19.40 -5.00 7.27
N PHE A 51 -18.54 -4.77 6.28
CA PHE A 51 -18.31 -5.68 5.15
C PHE A 51 -16.94 -6.37 5.22
N ALA A 52 -16.35 -6.45 6.43
CA ALA A 52 -15.11 -7.15 6.73
C ALA A 52 -13.94 -6.81 5.79
N PHE A 53 -13.83 -5.54 5.40
CA PHE A 53 -12.79 -5.08 4.49
C PHE A 53 -11.40 -5.19 5.12
N GLN A 54 -10.43 -5.69 4.35
CA GLN A 54 -9.03 -5.80 4.71
C GLN A 54 -8.12 -5.57 3.49
N ARG A 55 -6.91 -5.09 3.74
CA ARG A 55 -5.87 -4.82 2.73
C ARG A 55 -4.61 -5.63 3.01
N ALA A 56 -3.91 -6.08 1.97
CA ALA A 56 -2.67 -6.84 2.09
C ALA A 56 -1.52 -5.97 2.60
N ALA A 57 -1.48 -4.68 2.21
CA ALA A 57 -0.49 -3.73 2.68
C ALA A 57 -1.14 -2.40 3.07
N ARG A 58 -0.65 -1.80 4.16
CA ARG A 58 -0.86 -0.36 4.39
C ARG A 58 0.25 0.37 3.65
N THR A 59 -0.11 1.39 2.90
CA THR A 59 0.83 2.27 2.20
C THR A 59 0.81 3.62 2.90
N ASP A 60 1.99 4.20 3.10
CA ASP A 60 2.10 5.54 3.65
C ASP A 60 1.65 6.59 2.62
N ARG A 61 1.66 7.86 3.04
CA ARG A 61 1.32 8.98 2.18
C ARG A 61 2.10 8.95 0.88
N SER A 62 1.39 9.17 -0.23
CA SER A 62 2.00 9.34 -1.55
C SER A 62 2.75 8.10 -2.09
N VAL A 63 2.67 6.97 -1.39
CA VAL A 63 3.21 5.69 -1.86
C VAL A 63 2.25 5.06 -2.85
N SER A 64 2.73 4.83 -4.06
CA SER A 64 1.99 4.13 -5.12
C SER A 64 1.95 2.62 -4.87
N ALA A 65 0.95 1.94 -5.43
CA ALA A 65 0.85 0.49 -5.42
C ALA A 65 0.45 -0.03 -6.81
N ALA A 66 1.31 -0.82 -7.43
CA ALA A 66 1.00 -1.43 -8.72
C ALA A 66 -0.02 -2.58 -8.60
N ARG A 67 0.01 -3.32 -7.47
CA ARG A 67 -0.84 -4.49 -7.22
C ARG A 67 -1.23 -4.59 -5.74
N GLN A 68 -2.01 -3.62 -5.26
CA GLN A 68 -2.64 -3.75 -3.94
C GLN A 68 -3.70 -4.87 -4.00
N MET A 69 -3.76 -5.68 -2.94
CA MET A 69 -4.76 -6.74 -2.80
C MET A 69 -5.66 -6.42 -1.61
N CYS A 70 -6.97 -6.45 -1.84
CA CYS A 70 -7.97 -6.26 -0.80
C CYS A 70 -8.88 -7.48 -0.72
N SER A 71 -9.49 -7.70 0.44
CA SER A 71 -10.49 -8.74 0.66
C SER A 71 -11.66 -8.16 1.45
N MET A 72 -12.87 -8.58 1.13
CA MET A 72 -14.09 -8.11 1.79
C MET A 72 -15.21 -9.13 1.60
N ARG A 73 -16.33 -8.94 2.29
CA ARG A 73 -17.53 -9.79 2.18
C ARG A 73 -18.65 -8.99 1.54
N LEU A 74 -19.11 -9.47 0.39
CA LEU A 74 -20.23 -8.89 -0.35
C LEU A 74 -21.29 -9.97 -0.57
N ALA A 75 -22.54 -9.56 -0.71
CA ALA A 75 -23.67 -10.43 -0.99
C ALA A 75 -24.40 -9.95 -2.27
N PRO A 76 -23.75 -10.01 -3.45
CA PRO A 76 -24.40 -9.62 -4.70
C PRO A 76 -25.57 -10.57 -5.00
N GLU A 77 -26.65 -10.04 -5.57
CA GLU A 77 -27.82 -10.83 -5.96
C GLU A 77 -27.47 -11.91 -6.98
N ASN A 78 -26.66 -11.56 -7.99
CA ASN A 78 -26.14 -12.50 -8.98
C ASN A 78 -24.61 -12.53 -8.94
N HIS A 79 -24.07 -13.60 -8.36
CA HIS A 79 -22.64 -13.77 -8.17
C HIS A 79 -21.85 -13.88 -9.49
N GLU A 80 -22.39 -14.58 -10.49
CA GLU A 80 -21.70 -14.76 -11.77
C GLU A 80 -21.64 -13.47 -12.56
N GLN A 81 -22.75 -12.72 -12.59
CA GLN A 81 -22.79 -11.42 -13.24
C GLN A 81 -21.81 -10.45 -12.57
N PHE A 82 -21.83 -10.39 -11.23
CA PHE A 82 -20.91 -9.55 -10.46
C PHE A 82 -19.44 -9.83 -10.82
N LEU A 83 -19.03 -11.10 -10.87
CA LEU A 83 -17.63 -11.43 -11.21
C LEU A 83 -17.26 -11.07 -12.66
N LYS A 84 -18.24 -10.96 -13.57
CA LYS A 84 -18.02 -10.58 -14.97
C LYS A 84 -17.94 -9.06 -15.14
N THR A 85 -18.77 -8.28 -14.45
CA THR A 85 -18.92 -6.85 -14.72
C THR A 85 -18.32 -5.92 -13.68
N ALA A 86 -18.13 -6.35 -12.43
CA ALA A 86 -17.75 -5.46 -11.35
C ALA A 86 -16.40 -4.77 -11.53
N THR A 87 -15.48 -5.37 -12.28
CA THR A 87 -14.19 -4.72 -12.60
C THR A 87 -14.41 -3.46 -13.42
N ASP A 88 -15.23 -3.53 -14.47
CA ASP A 88 -15.49 -2.42 -15.38
C ASP A 88 -16.41 -1.39 -14.76
N GLU A 89 -17.45 -1.82 -14.04
CA GLU A 89 -18.39 -0.94 -13.33
C GLU A 89 -17.67 -0.09 -12.27
N LEU A 90 -16.76 -0.68 -11.49
CA LEU A 90 -15.95 0.06 -10.53
C LEU A 90 -14.97 1.01 -11.24
N ASN A 91 -14.27 0.56 -12.28
CA ASN A 91 -13.33 1.40 -13.01
C ASN A 91 -13.99 2.61 -13.67
N ALA A 92 -15.26 2.50 -14.10
CA ALA A 92 -16.05 3.61 -14.61
C ALA A 92 -16.39 4.66 -13.54
N ASN A 93 -16.38 4.27 -12.26
CA ASN A 93 -16.68 5.14 -11.12
C ASN A 93 -15.44 5.58 -10.33
N LEU A 94 -14.25 5.13 -10.74
CA LEU A 94 -12.97 5.44 -10.10
C LEU A 94 -12.19 6.50 -10.89
N PRO A 95 -11.46 7.39 -10.20
CA PRO A 95 -10.55 8.34 -10.86
C PRO A 95 -9.46 7.59 -11.65
N GLU A 96 -8.87 8.24 -12.66
CA GLU A 96 -7.97 7.60 -13.63
C GLU A 96 -6.79 6.86 -12.98
N GLU A 97 -6.32 7.38 -11.85
CA GLU A 97 -5.17 6.90 -11.10
C GLU A 97 -5.45 5.65 -10.26
N ILE A 98 -6.72 5.28 -10.07
CA ILE A 98 -7.13 4.08 -9.32
C ILE A 98 -7.83 3.12 -10.28
N ARG A 99 -7.27 1.90 -10.40
CA ARG A 99 -7.83 0.87 -11.27
C ARG A 99 -7.93 -0.48 -10.57
N ILE A 100 -9.08 -1.12 -10.72
CA ILE A 100 -9.32 -2.51 -10.40
C ILE A 100 -8.77 -3.35 -11.54
N LEU A 101 -7.79 -4.19 -11.23
CA LEU A 101 -7.17 -5.09 -12.21
C LEU A 101 -7.93 -6.42 -12.34
N GLY A 102 -8.75 -6.76 -11.35
CA GLY A 102 -9.59 -7.95 -11.38
C GLY A 102 -10.19 -8.28 -10.01
N ILE A 103 -11.27 -9.06 -10.05
CA ILE A 103 -12.01 -9.51 -8.88
C ILE A 103 -12.14 -11.04 -8.94
N ARG A 104 -11.92 -11.69 -7.81
CA ARG A 104 -12.01 -13.15 -7.68
C ARG A 104 -12.75 -13.52 -6.40
N ARG A 105 -13.62 -14.54 -6.50
CA ARG A 105 -14.19 -15.18 -5.31
C ARG A 105 -13.07 -15.89 -4.54
N ALA A 106 -13.03 -15.67 -3.24
CA ALA A 106 -12.15 -16.37 -2.32
C ALA A 106 -12.95 -17.23 -1.32
N ILE A 107 -12.27 -18.13 -0.62
CA ILE A 107 -12.86 -18.89 0.49
C ILE A 107 -13.19 -17.97 1.68
N ARG A 108 -14.18 -18.35 2.50
CA ARG A 108 -14.68 -17.52 3.62
C ARG A 108 -13.61 -17.11 4.65
N SER A 109 -12.57 -17.93 4.82
CA SER A 109 -11.47 -17.71 5.75
C SER A 109 -10.35 -16.81 5.19
N PHE A 110 -10.36 -16.52 3.88
CA PHE A 110 -9.34 -15.71 3.25
C PHE A 110 -9.35 -14.27 3.78
N LYS A 111 -8.16 -13.78 4.14
CA LYS A 111 -7.92 -12.45 4.70
C LYS A 111 -6.65 -11.89 4.07
N ALA A 112 -6.78 -10.87 3.22
CA ALA A 112 -5.66 -10.33 2.43
C ALA A 112 -4.43 -9.97 3.28
N HIS A 113 -4.62 -9.43 4.49
CA HIS A 113 -3.51 -9.08 5.39
C HIS A 113 -2.81 -10.28 6.05
N LYS A 114 -3.54 -11.37 6.31
CA LYS A 114 -3.03 -12.56 7.02
C LYS A 114 -2.49 -13.64 6.09
N ASN A 115 -3.05 -13.72 4.89
CA ASN A 115 -2.63 -14.68 3.87
C ASN A 115 -1.58 -14.10 2.91
N CYS A 116 -1.04 -12.92 3.21
CA CYS A 116 0.08 -12.32 2.47
C CYS A 116 1.38 -12.65 3.20
N ASP A 117 2.20 -13.52 2.60
CA ASP A 117 3.47 -13.95 3.22
C ASP A 117 4.62 -12.99 2.92
N LYS A 118 4.63 -12.40 1.72
CA LYS A 118 5.71 -11.54 1.23
C LYS A 118 5.16 -10.40 0.40
N ARG A 119 5.89 -9.29 0.41
CA ARG A 119 5.61 -8.09 -0.38
C ARG A 119 6.87 -7.70 -1.13
N THR A 120 6.72 -7.29 -2.38
CA THR A 120 7.81 -6.78 -3.21
C THR A 120 7.55 -5.31 -3.49
N TYR A 121 8.51 -4.47 -3.15
CA TYR A 121 8.48 -3.03 -3.41
C TYR A 121 9.54 -2.68 -4.44
N SER A 122 9.27 -1.64 -5.23
CA SER A 122 10.24 -1.03 -6.14
C SER A 122 10.32 0.45 -5.82
N TYR A 123 11.54 0.97 -5.72
CA TYR A 123 11.80 2.40 -5.55
C TYR A 123 12.39 2.94 -6.83
N THR A 124 11.67 3.85 -7.46
CA THR A 124 12.16 4.60 -8.63
C THR A 124 12.66 5.95 -8.15
N LEU A 125 13.93 6.22 -8.39
CA LEU A 125 14.60 7.45 -7.99
C LEU A 125 15.57 7.92 -9.07
N PRO A 126 15.84 9.24 -9.15
CA PRO A 126 16.87 9.77 -10.05
C PRO A 126 18.24 9.23 -9.70
N THR A 127 19.07 8.96 -10.71
CA THR A 127 20.40 8.36 -10.52
C THR A 127 21.37 9.26 -9.74
N TYR A 128 21.18 10.58 -9.80
CA TYR A 128 21.98 11.54 -9.01
C TYR A 128 21.79 11.40 -7.50
N ALA A 129 20.79 10.65 -7.02
CA ALA A 129 20.67 10.29 -5.61
C ALA A 129 21.84 9.43 -5.10
N PHE A 130 22.61 8.85 -6.02
CA PHE A 130 23.80 8.05 -5.75
C PHE A 130 25.11 8.74 -6.13
N ALA A 131 25.06 10.03 -6.48
CA ALA A 131 26.26 10.80 -6.72
C ALA A 131 27.11 10.88 -5.45
N ARG A 132 28.44 10.78 -5.60
CA ARG A 132 29.39 11.00 -4.51
C ARG A 132 29.36 12.48 -4.10
N ALA A 133 29.82 12.76 -2.89
CA ALA A 133 29.75 14.10 -2.31
C ALA A 133 30.51 15.18 -3.11
N ASP A 134 31.50 14.77 -3.90
CA ASP A 134 32.33 15.60 -4.76
C ASP A 134 31.82 15.70 -6.21
N GLU A 135 30.73 15.03 -6.56
CA GLU A 135 30.16 15.04 -7.91
C GLU A 135 29.09 16.12 -8.10
N LEU A 136 29.10 16.77 -9.28
CA LEU A 136 28.09 17.74 -9.66
C LEU A 136 26.78 17.04 -10.10
N THR A 137 25.72 17.22 -9.32
CA THR A 137 24.39 16.63 -9.54
C THR A 137 23.52 17.43 -10.51
N THR A 138 24.02 17.64 -11.73
CA THR A 138 23.24 18.28 -12.80
C THR A 138 22.33 17.28 -13.53
N ASN A 139 21.42 17.74 -14.39
CA ASN A 139 20.60 16.87 -15.25
C ASN A 139 21.43 15.97 -16.20
N ALA A 140 22.70 16.32 -16.43
CA ALA A 140 23.63 15.53 -17.22
C ALA A 140 24.26 14.36 -16.44
N PHE A 141 24.09 14.31 -15.11
CA PHE A 141 24.66 13.25 -14.28
C PHE A 141 24.20 11.87 -14.75
N ARG A 142 25.15 10.94 -14.86
CA ARG A 142 24.89 9.53 -15.12
C ARG A 142 25.69 8.72 -14.11
N ILE A 143 25.01 7.82 -13.42
CA ILE A 143 25.66 6.90 -12.49
C ILE A 143 26.57 5.95 -13.30
N SER A 144 27.78 5.70 -12.79
CA SER A 144 28.72 4.76 -13.41
C SER A 144 28.32 3.30 -13.13
N GLU A 145 28.75 2.38 -13.98
CA GLU A 145 28.57 0.93 -13.75
C GLU A 145 29.25 0.46 -12.45
N THR A 146 30.39 1.07 -12.10
CA THR A 146 31.09 0.82 -10.83
C THR A 146 30.21 1.19 -9.63
N SER A 147 29.59 2.37 -9.65
CA SER A 147 28.70 2.82 -8.58
C SER A 147 27.44 1.96 -8.48
N ILE A 148 26.91 1.49 -9.61
CA ILE A 148 25.79 0.52 -9.63
C ILE A 148 26.21 -0.80 -8.95
N THR A 149 27.42 -1.28 -9.24
CA THR A 149 27.94 -2.53 -8.66
C THR A 149 28.11 -2.39 -7.14
N GLU A 150 28.76 -1.32 -6.68
CA GLU A 150 28.91 -0.99 -5.26
C GLU A 150 27.55 -0.88 -4.55
N LEU A 151 26.57 -0.23 -5.19
CA LEU A 151 25.21 -0.13 -4.67
C LEU A 151 24.54 -1.51 -4.54
N ASN A 152 24.68 -2.37 -5.56
CA ASN A 152 24.11 -3.72 -5.53
C ASN A 152 24.73 -4.58 -4.43
N ASP A 153 26.05 -4.49 -4.24
CA ASP A 153 26.77 -5.20 -3.18
C ASP A 153 26.32 -4.73 -1.80
N LEU A 154 26.16 -3.42 -1.60
CA LEU A 154 25.63 -2.84 -0.37
C LEU A 154 24.18 -3.31 -0.11
N LEU A 155 23.31 -3.26 -1.12
CA LEU A 155 21.92 -3.70 -1.00
C LEU A 155 21.81 -5.21 -0.72
N ALA A 156 22.76 -6.01 -1.20
CA ALA A 156 22.80 -7.45 -0.94
C ALA A 156 23.00 -7.77 0.55
N LEU A 157 23.64 -6.89 1.33
CA LEU A 157 23.80 -7.05 2.77
C LEU A 157 22.46 -7.07 3.53
N TYR A 158 21.39 -6.50 2.97
CA TYR A 158 20.06 -6.53 3.58
C TYR A 158 19.33 -7.88 3.42
N LYS A 159 19.83 -8.79 2.57
CA LYS A 159 19.22 -10.11 2.40
C LYS A 159 19.40 -10.94 3.68
N GLY A 160 18.36 -11.67 4.06
CA GLY A 160 18.35 -12.52 5.25
C GLY A 160 17.58 -11.91 6.42
N THR A 161 17.83 -12.43 7.61
CA THR A 161 17.16 -12.01 8.85
C THR A 161 18.08 -11.10 9.65
N HIS A 162 17.68 -9.84 9.80
CA HIS A 162 18.46 -8.82 10.52
C HIS A 162 17.59 -8.10 11.55
N ASN A 163 18.22 -7.49 12.55
CA ASN A 163 17.53 -6.56 13.43
C ASN A 163 17.42 -5.17 12.78
N PHE A 164 16.27 -4.89 12.19
CA PHE A 164 15.97 -3.61 11.53
C PHE A 164 15.50 -2.50 12.50
N PHE A 165 15.89 -2.53 13.77
CA PHE A 165 15.46 -1.55 14.79
C PHE A 165 15.70 -0.10 14.36
N ASN A 166 16.86 0.21 13.78
CA ASN A 166 17.21 1.56 13.33
C ASN A 166 16.47 2.01 12.06
N TYR A 167 15.73 1.11 11.41
CA TYR A 167 14.99 1.36 10.16
C TYR A 167 13.48 1.51 10.40
N THR A 168 13.05 1.72 11.66
CA THR A 168 11.66 1.94 12.03
C THR A 168 11.53 2.98 13.13
N SER A 169 10.47 3.78 13.09
CA SER A 169 10.16 4.77 14.14
C SER A 169 9.17 4.21 15.17
N GLY A 170 9.15 4.79 16.37
CA GLY A 170 8.15 4.46 17.40
C GLY A 170 8.39 3.14 18.15
N ARG A 171 9.47 2.40 17.87
CA ARG A 171 9.90 1.30 18.73
C ARG A 171 10.67 1.82 19.94
N ARG A 172 10.29 1.37 21.14
CA ARG A 172 11.06 1.63 22.35
C ARG A 172 12.30 0.74 22.35
N VAL A 173 13.45 1.31 22.69
CA VAL A 173 14.65 0.53 22.99
C VAL A 173 14.30 -0.36 24.18
N LEU A 174 14.35 -1.68 23.99
CA LEU A 174 14.33 -2.58 25.13
C LEU A 174 15.70 -2.45 25.79
N ASN A 175 15.79 -1.65 26.85
CA ASN A 175 16.99 -1.62 27.68
C ASN A 175 17.14 -3.02 28.29
N SER A 176 18.07 -3.81 27.78
CA SER A 176 18.52 -5.06 28.39
C SER A 176 19.43 -4.75 29.58
N THR A 177 18.86 -4.11 30.60
CA THR A 177 19.43 -3.99 31.95
C THR A 177 18.32 -4.36 32.92
N ASN A 178 18.18 -5.67 33.13
CA ASN A 178 17.80 -6.35 34.38
C ASN A 178 17.51 -7.82 34.07
N GLN A 179 18.55 -8.57 33.71
CA GLN A 179 18.63 -9.99 34.03
C GLN A 179 19.89 -10.17 34.86
N HIS A 180 19.73 -10.06 36.17
CA HIS A 180 20.53 -10.68 37.25
C HIS A 180 20.25 -9.92 38.55
N LYS A 181 19.16 -10.29 39.22
CA LYS A 181 19.08 -10.62 40.65
C LYS A 181 17.70 -11.17 40.96
#